data_AF-A0A1N6ARR9-F1
#
_entry.id   AF-A0A1N6ARR9-F1
#
_cell.length_a   1.000
_cell.length_b   1.000
_cell.length_c   1.000
_cell.angle_alpha   90.00
_cell.angle_beta   90.00
_cell.angle_gamma   90.00
#
_symmetry.space_group_name_H-M   'P 1'
#
loop_
_entity.id
_entity.type
_entity.pdbx_description
1 polymer ?
#
loop_
_entity_poly.entity_id
_entity_poly.type
_entity_poly.pdbx_seq_one_letter_code
_entity_poly.pdbx_strand_id
1 'polypeptide(L)'
;MGQLIQRLSDLSREDLLDIKDPAGKVVARQHSQAFGSENLALAQQARGLIERIPDHVSASEYLTVALAFDVSGRSEESHELAQRGLLKPGDALTLISLRRMNAKALYQLGRAREGREQLDVALSLADSLPVQERSWAKSSQQIFWSALEKNAGNCVEMAVRGREAERGLKAMPASARRSQLEEHLRGVGNDCR
;
A
#
# COMPACT_ATOMS: atom_id res chain seq x y z
N MET A 1 3.74 5.16 -28.89
CA MET A 1 4.55 4.56 -27.82
C MET A 1 4.75 5.61 -26.73
N GLY A 2 4.55 5.26 -25.46
CA GLY A 2 4.66 6.22 -24.34
C GLY A 2 6.11 6.69 -24.14
N GLN A 3 6.28 7.94 -23.70
CA GLN A 3 7.60 8.55 -23.50
C GLN A 3 8.51 7.75 -22.54
N LEU A 4 7.96 7.03 -21.54
CA LEU A 4 8.74 6.14 -20.68
C LEU A 4 9.23 4.90 -21.42
N ILE A 5 8.42 4.30 -22.30
CA ILE A 5 8.89 3.15 -23.07
C ILE A 5 10.07 3.57 -23.91
N GLN A 6 10.02 4.75 -24.55
CA GLN A 6 11.15 5.30 -25.28
C GLN A 6 12.36 5.53 -24.35
N ARG A 7 12.18 6.23 -23.22
CA ARG A 7 13.25 6.54 -22.26
C ARG A 7 13.86 5.31 -21.57
N LEU A 8 13.09 4.25 -21.39
CA LEU A 8 13.57 2.96 -20.85
C LEU A 8 14.26 2.12 -21.91
N SER A 9 13.87 2.28 -23.18
CA SER A 9 14.55 1.64 -24.31
C SER A 9 15.92 2.27 -24.56
N ASP A 10 16.07 3.56 -24.25
CA ASP A 10 17.30 4.33 -24.40
C ASP A 10 18.29 4.13 -23.24
N LEU A 11 17.90 3.41 -22.18
CA LEU A 11 18.75 3.13 -21.03
C LEU A 11 19.67 1.94 -21.32
N SER A 12 20.97 2.18 -21.43
CA SER A 12 21.93 1.09 -21.48
C SER A 12 22.01 0.43 -20.10
N ARG A 13 22.29 -0.88 -20.08
CA ARG A 13 22.50 -1.62 -18.81
C ARG A 13 23.67 -1.02 -18.00
N GLU A 14 24.60 -0.34 -18.67
CA GLU A 14 25.78 0.30 -18.09
C GLU A 14 25.41 1.59 -17.32
N ASP A 15 24.40 2.34 -17.76
CA ASP A 15 23.93 3.57 -17.09
C ASP A 15 23.27 3.31 -15.72
N LEU A 16 22.74 2.10 -15.52
CA LEU A 16 22.10 1.67 -14.27
C LEU A 16 23.08 1.00 -13.29
N LEU A 17 24.28 0.64 -13.74
CA LEU A 17 25.18 -0.23 -12.98
C LEU A 17 26.09 0.50 -11.99
N ASP A 18 26.13 1.84 -11.97
CA ASP A 18 26.95 2.57 -10.99
C ASP A 18 26.18 3.58 -10.13
N ILE A 19 25.18 3.08 -9.39
CA ILE A 19 24.42 3.84 -8.37
C ILE A 19 25.33 4.30 -7.20
N LYS A 20 26.62 3.90 -7.18
CA LYS A 20 27.61 4.36 -6.21
C LYS A 20 28.25 5.70 -6.63
N ASP A 21 28.32 5.99 -7.92
CA ASP A 21 28.78 7.27 -8.48
C ASP A 21 27.69 8.37 -8.29
N PRO A 22 28.05 9.59 -7.82
CA PRO A 22 27.20 10.77 -7.90
C PRO A 22 26.46 10.98 -9.23
N ALA A 23 27.08 10.72 -10.38
CA ALA A 23 26.45 10.84 -11.70
C ALA A 23 25.34 9.79 -11.91
N GLY A 24 25.61 8.53 -11.56
CA GLY A 24 24.62 7.45 -11.58
C GLY A 24 23.44 7.69 -10.65
N LYS A 25 23.67 8.33 -9.49
CA LYS A 25 22.58 8.76 -8.58
C LYS A 25 21.69 9.85 -9.19
N VAL A 26 22.25 10.76 -9.99
CA VAL A 26 21.46 11.80 -10.68
C VAL A 26 20.59 11.17 -11.77
N VAL A 27 21.16 10.28 -12.58
CA VAL A 27 20.42 9.53 -13.62
C VAL A 27 19.29 8.71 -12.99
N ALA A 28 19.57 7.93 -11.94
CA ALA A 28 18.56 7.15 -11.22
C ALA A 28 17.43 8.03 -10.65
N ARG A 29 17.75 9.22 -10.11
CA ARG A 29 16.73 10.18 -9.63
C ARG A 29 15.88 10.73 -10.77
N GLN A 30 16.46 11.09 -11.90
CA GLN A 30 15.73 11.58 -13.07
C GLN A 30 14.76 10.51 -13.60
N HIS A 31 15.19 9.25 -13.67
CA HIS A 31 14.30 8.15 -14.06
C HIS A 31 13.20 7.92 -13.02
N SER A 32 13.54 7.93 -11.73
CA SER A 32 12.54 7.81 -10.65
C SER A 32 11.46 8.89 -10.73
N GLN A 33 11.86 10.14 -11.03
CA GLN A 33 10.93 11.24 -11.27
C GLN A 33 10.07 11.02 -12.52
N ALA A 34 10.66 10.55 -13.62
CA ALA A 34 9.92 10.24 -14.84
C ALA A 34 8.87 9.14 -14.60
N PHE A 35 9.24 8.05 -13.93
CA PHE A 35 8.31 6.99 -13.52
C PHE A 35 7.16 7.53 -12.68
N GLY A 36 7.45 8.37 -11.68
CA GLY A 36 6.43 9.00 -10.85
C GLY A 36 5.45 9.85 -11.65
N SER A 37 5.95 10.64 -12.60
CA SER A 37 5.11 11.48 -13.47
C SER A 37 4.22 10.69 -14.42
N GLU A 38 4.71 9.58 -14.97
CA GLU A 38 3.93 8.76 -15.90
C GLU A 38 2.91 7.90 -15.20
N ASN A 39 3.25 7.35 -14.03
CA ASN A 39 2.27 6.67 -13.19
C ASN A 39 1.11 7.61 -12.82
N LEU A 40 1.42 8.88 -12.48
CA LEU A 40 0.39 9.87 -12.20
C LEU A 40 -0.48 10.17 -13.43
N ALA A 41 0.12 10.35 -14.60
CA ALA A 41 -0.63 10.60 -15.84
C ALA A 41 -1.58 9.43 -16.19
N LEU A 42 -1.12 8.18 -16.03
CA LEU A 42 -1.94 7.00 -16.23
C LEU A 42 -3.06 6.89 -15.18
N ALA A 43 -2.77 7.17 -13.91
CA ALA A 43 -3.77 7.20 -12.85
C ALA A 43 -4.87 8.25 -13.14
N GLN A 44 -4.49 9.43 -13.63
CA GLN A 44 -5.44 10.47 -14.04
C GLN A 44 -6.31 10.04 -15.22
N GLN A 45 -5.72 9.39 -16.24
CA GLN A 45 -6.49 8.86 -17.37
C GLN A 45 -7.47 7.77 -16.92
N ALA A 46 -7.03 6.86 -16.06
CA ALA A 46 -7.86 5.81 -15.49
C ALA A 46 -9.01 6.40 -14.65
N ARG A 47 -8.73 7.41 -13.80
CA ARG A 47 -9.76 8.15 -13.07
C ARG A 47 -10.80 8.76 -14.02
N GLY A 48 -10.36 9.42 -15.09
CA GLY A 48 -11.26 9.99 -16.10
C GLY A 48 -12.11 8.93 -16.83
N LEU A 49 -11.65 7.69 -16.94
CA LEU A 49 -12.48 6.57 -17.41
C LEU A 49 -13.51 6.16 -16.35
N ILE A 50 -13.08 5.99 -15.10
CA ILE A 50 -13.97 5.65 -13.97
C ILE A 50 -15.11 6.67 -13.82
N GLU A 51 -14.83 7.96 -14.02
CA GLU A 51 -15.84 9.03 -13.96
C GLU A 51 -16.85 8.96 -15.11
N ARG A 52 -16.47 8.40 -16.26
CA ARG A 52 -17.37 8.23 -17.42
C ARG A 52 -18.25 6.98 -17.35
N ILE A 53 -17.78 5.92 -16.69
CA ILE A 53 -18.49 4.63 -16.61
C ILE A 53 -18.57 4.09 -15.18
N PRO A 54 -18.99 4.88 -14.18
CA PRO A 54 -18.84 4.53 -12.76
C PRO A 54 -19.57 3.25 -12.33
N ASP A 55 -20.62 2.86 -13.06
CA ASP A 55 -21.43 1.65 -12.79
C ASP A 55 -20.79 0.36 -13.33
N HIS A 56 -19.84 0.49 -14.25
CA HIS A 56 -19.11 -0.64 -14.85
C HIS A 56 -17.73 -0.89 -14.22
N VAL A 57 -17.39 -0.15 -13.16
CA VAL A 57 -16.11 -0.27 -12.46
C VAL A 57 -16.28 -1.09 -11.18
N SER A 58 -15.47 -2.14 -11.07
CA SER A 58 -15.40 -3.05 -9.94
C SER A 58 -14.59 -2.50 -8.76
N ALA A 59 -14.76 -3.10 -7.58
CA ALA A 59 -14.00 -2.74 -6.38
C ALA A 59 -12.46 -2.87 -6.58
N SER A 60 -12.02 -3.89 -7.31
CA SER A 60 -10.60 -4.12 -7.60
C SER A 60 -10.02 -3.07 -8.55
N GLU A 61 -10.77 -2.60 -9.54
CA GLU A 61 -10.34 -1.51 -10.42
C GLU A 61 -10.20 -0.19 -9.66
N TYR A 62 -11.16 0.14 -8.77
CA TYR A 62 -11.01 1.28 -7.85
C TYR A 62 -9.75 1.14 -6.99
N LEU A 63 -9.48 -0.05 -6.45
CA LEU A 63 -8.28 -0.31 -5.66
C LEU A 63 -6.99 -0.09 -6.47
N THR A 64 -6.93 -0.57 -7.71
CA THR A 64 -5.76 -0.39 -8.58
C THR A 64 -5.48 1.08 -8.84
N VAL A 65 -6.50 1.88 -9.14
CA VAL A 65 -6.30 3.32 -9.39
C VAL A 65 -5.98 4.07 -8.10
N ALA A 66 -6.61 3.73 -6.96
CA ALA A 66 -6.27 4.30 -5.67
C ALA A 66 -4.80 4.04 -5.28
N LEU A 67 -4.31 2.82 -5.51
CA LEU A 67 -2.89 2.47 -5.31
C LEU A 67 -1.97 3.31 -6.19
N ALA A 68 -2.35 3.53 -7.45
CA ALA A 68 -1.56 4.36 -8.37
C ALA A 68 -1.46 5.81 -7.88
N PHE A 69 -2.54 6.38 -7.31
CA PHE A 69 -2.48 7.72 -6.70
C PHE A 69 -1.65 7.74 -5.42
N ASP A 70 -1.76 6.72 -4.56
CA ASP A 70 -0.97 6.63 -3.32
C ASP A 70 0.55 6.59 -3.60
N VAL A 71 1.01 5.76 -4.54
CA VAL A 71 2.45 5.72 -4.90
C VAL A 71 2.93 7.02 -5.55
N SER A 72 2.03 7.80 -6.12
CA SER A 72 2.31 9.14 -6.67
C SER A 72 2.14 10.26 -5.63
N GLY A 73 1.91 9.94 -4.34
CA GLY A 73 1.79 10.92 -3.26
C GLY A 73 0.49 11.73 -3.27
N ARG A 74 -0.55 11.23 -3.95
CA ARG A 74 -1.86 11.86 -4.13
C ARG A 74 -2.87 11.25 -3.17
N SER A 75 -2.69 11.54 -1.89
CA SER A 75 -3.44 10.91 -0.79
C SER A 75 -4.94 11.22 -0.84
N GLU A 76 -5.33 12.43 -1.25
CA GLU A 76 -6.75 12.82 -1.37
C GLU A 76 -7.47 11.99 -2.43
N GLU A 77 -6.86 11.85 -3.61
CA GLU A 77 -7.43 11.05 -4.70
C GLU A 77 -7.44 9.56 -4.37
N SER A 78 -6.40 9.06 -3.69
CA SER A 78 -6.38 7.69 -3.19
C SER A 78 -7.51 7.44 -2.18
N HIS A 79 -7.73 8.36 -1.24
CA HIS A 79 -8.83 8.31 -0.28
C HIS A 79 -10.20 8.27 -0.98
N GLU A 80 -10.45 9.20 -1.91
CA GLU A 80 -11.72 9.30 -2.65
C GLU A 80 -12.03 7.98 -3.40
N LEU A 81 -11.06 7.46 -4.15
CA LEU A 81 -11.24 6.24 -4.93
C LEU A 81 -11.38 5.00 -4.06
N ALA A 82 -10.64 4.92 -2.95
CA ALA A 82 -10.78 3.82 -2.01
C ALA A 82 -12.19 3.81 -1.40
N GLN A 83 -12.74 4.98 -1.02
CA GLN A 83 -14.11 5.08 -0.53
C GLN A 83 -15.14 4.65 -1.57
N ARG A 84 -14.99 5.08 -2.82
CA ARG A 84 -15.88 4.67 -3.92
C ARG A 84 -15.80 3.17 -4.20
N GLY A 85 -14.60 2.59 -4.16
CA GLY A 85 -14.39 1.15 -4.29
C GLY A 85 -15.09 0.35 -3.18
N LEU A 86 -15.12 0.87 -1.95
CA LEU A 86 -15.81 0.25 -0.81
C LEU A 86 -17.34 0.24 -0.94
N LEU A 87 -17.92 1.01 -1.86
CA LEU A 87 -19.35 0.97 -2.19
C LEU A 87 -19.67 -0.09 -3.26
N LYS A 88 -18.66 -0.70 -3.88
CA LYS A 88 -18.84 -1.74 -4.91
C LYS A 88 -18.80 -3.14 -4.28
N PRO A 89 -19.54 -4.11 -4.85
CA PRO A 89 -19.37 -5.51 -4.50
C PRO A 89 -17.91 -5.94 -4.73
N GLY A 90 -17.37 -6.71 -3.79
CA GLY A 90 -16.00 -7.22 -3.87
C GLY A 90 -15.81 -8.40 -2.93
N ASP A 91 -14.82 -9.22 -3.22
CA ASP A 91 -14.38 -10.29 -2.31
C ASP A 91 -13.71 -9.70 -1.05
N ALA A 92 -13.60 -10.52 0.00
CA ALA A 92 -13.06 -10.09 1.28
C ALA A 92 -11.63 -9.54 1.19
N LEU A 93 -10.76 -10.09 0.34
CA LEU A 93 -9.37 -9.62 0.20
C LEU A 93 -9.31 -8.26 -0.49
N THR A 94 -10.13 -8.05 -1.52
CA THR A 94 -10.27 -6.75 -2.19
C THR A 94 -10.77 -5.69 -1.20
N LEU A 95 -11.80 -6.00 -0.41
CA LEU A 95 -12.35 -5.06 0.58
C LEU A 95 -11.35 -4.76 1.71
N ILE A 96 -10.63 -5.75 2.21
CA ILE A 96 -9.52 -5.56 3.17
C ILE A 96 -8.47 -4.61 2.59
N SER A 97 -8.08 -4.81 1.34
CA SER A 97 -7.06 -3.99 0.67
C SER A 97 -7.53 -2.55 0.44
N LEU A 98 -8.80 -2.34 0.06
CA LEU A 98 -9.40 -1.01 -0.03
C LEU A 98 -9.45 -0.31 1.32
N ARG A 99 -9.81 -1.01 2.41
CA ARG A 99 -9.78 -0.44 3.76
C ARG A 99 -8.36 -0.04 4.18
N ARG A 100 -7.35 -0.86 3.88
CA ARG A 100 -5.93 -0.53 4.11
C ARG A 100 -5.49 0.69 3.33
N MET A 101 -5.87 0.77 2.05
CA MET A 101 -5.57 1.93 1.20
C MET A 101 -6.20 3.20 1.76
N ASN A 102 -7.48 3.13 2.09
CA ASN A 102 -8.22 4.23 2.70
C ASN A 102 -7.58 4.67 4.03
N ALA A 103 -7.21 3.71 4.88
CA ALA A 103 -6.51 4.00 6.13
C ALA A 103 -5.19 4.74 5.89
N LYS A 104 -4.33 4.24 5.00
CA LYS A 104 -3.05 4.88 4.69
C LYS A 104 -3.23 6.33 4.24
N ALA A 105 -4.18 6.55 3.32
CA ALA A 105 -4.51 7.89 2.85
C ALA A 105 -4.97 8.79 4.00
N LEU A 106 -5.83 8.29 4.90
CA LEU A 106 -6.27 9.02 6.08
C LEU A 106 -5.11 9.38 7.03
N TYR A 107 -4.15 8.49 7.25
CA TYR A 107 -2.94 8.81 8.04
C TYR A 107 -2.12 9.92 7.38
N GLN A 108 -1.91 9.86 6.06
CA GLN A 108 -1.19 10.90 5.31
C GLN A 108 -1.91 12.25 5.35
N LEU A 109 -3.24 12.25 5.48
CA LEU A 109 -4.07 13.44 5.63
C LEU A 109 -4.22 13.91 7.10
N GLY A 110 -3.48 13.30 8.05
CA GLY A 110 -3.55 13.66 9.47
C GLY A 110 -4.80 13.15 10.21
N ARG A 111 -5.62 12.33 9.56
CA ARG A 111 -6.89 11.77 10.07
C ARG A 111 -6.68 10.36 10.66
N ALA A 112 -5.67 10.22 11.52
CA ALA A 112 -5.24 8.91 12.04
C ALA A 112 -6.37 8.14 12.74
N ARG A 113 -7.26 8.82 13.48
CA ARG A 113 -8.40 8.18 14.15
C ARG A 113 -9.31 7.45 13.17
N GLU A 114 -9.74 8.12 12.10
CA GLU A 114 -10.58 7.53 11.07
C GLU A 114 -9.82 6.41 10.32
N GLY A 115 -8.51 6.59 10.15
CA GLY A 115 -7.64 5.54 9.63
C GLY A 115 -7.68 4.26 10.46
N ARG A 116 -7.61 4.36 11.80
CA ARG A 116 -7.74 3.21 12.72
C ARG A 116 -9.07 2.50 12.56
N GLU A 117 -10.17 3.25 12.45
CA GLU A 117 -11.51 2.69 12.23
C GLU A 117 -11.56 1.84 10.95
N GLN A 118 -10.90 2.26 9.87
CA GLN A 118 -10.80 1.45 8.66
C GLN A 118 -9.99 0.16 8.88
N LEU A 119 -8.90 0.24 9.65
CA LEU A 119 -8.02 -0.91 9.93
C LEU A 119 -8.70 -1.94 10.85
N ASP A 120 -9.52 -1.49 11.79
CA ASP A 120 -10.35 -2.37 12.62
C ASP A 120 -11.38 -3.12 11.79
N VAL A 121 -12.10 -2.44 10.88
CA VAL A 121 -13.03 -3.10 9.96
C VAL A 121 -12.31 -4.13 9.08
N ALA A 122 -11.09 -3.81 8.59
CA ALA A 122 -10.29 -4.75 7.83
C ALA A 122 -9.88 -6.00 8.65
N LEU A 123 -9.55 -5.84 9.93
CA LEU A 123 -9.27 -6.96 10.83
C LEU A 123 -10.50 -7.85 11.04
N SER A 124 -11.69 -7.26 11.20
CA SER A 124 -12.94 -8.00 11.32
C SER A 124 -13.29 -8.75 10.03
N LEU A 125 -13.07 -8.14 8.86
CA LEU A 125 -13.28 -8.81 7.58
C LEU A 125 -12.38 -10.04 7.41
N ALA A 126 -11.15 -9.99 7.93
CA ALA A 126 -10.24 -11.14 7.86
C ALA A 126 -10.79 -12.39 8.56
N ASP A 127 -11.70 -12.26 9.54
CA ASP A 127 -12.35 -13.40 10.18
C ASP A 127 -13.27 -14.19 9.24
N SER A 128 -13.73 -13.58 8.15
CA SER A 128 -14.52 -14.28 7.12
C SER A 128 -13.66 -15.16 6.20
N LEU A 129 -12.33 -15.00 6.21
CA LEU A 129 -11.42 -15.76 5.36
C LEU A 129 -11.24 -17.20 5.87
N PRO A 130 -10.87 -18.14 4.95
CA PRO A 130 -10.39 -19.48 5.32
C PRO A 130 -9.26 -19.41 6.33
N VAL A 131 -9.15 -20.41 7.22
CA VAL A 131 -8.21 -20.42 8.36
C VAL A 131 -6.76 -20.07 7.95
N GLN A 132 -6.29 -20.62 6.83
CA GLN A 132 -4.91 -20.40 6.36
C GLN A 132 -4.68 -18.94 5.91
N GLU A 133 -5.69 -18.33 5.26
CA GLU A 133 -5.63 -16.94 4.79
C GLU A 133 -5.89 -15.94 5.92
N ARG A 134 -6.79 -16.28 6.85
CA ARG A 134 -7.13 -15.47 8.02
C ARG A 134 -5.90 -15.12 8.85
N SER A 135 -5.11 -16.13 9.24
CA SER A 135 -3.93 -15.90 10.08
C SER A 135 -2.93 -14.98 9.40
N TRP A 136 -2.67 -15.21 8.10
CA TRP A 136 -1.79 -14.35 7.31
C TRP A 136 -2.34 -12.93 7.19
N ALA A 137 -3.62 -12.79 6.85
CA ALA A 137 -4.27 -11.48 6.66
C ALA A 137 -4.23 -10.66 7.95
N LYS A 138 -4.54 -11.27 9.10
CA LYS A 138 -4.49 -10.62 10.41
C LYS A 138 -3.07 -10.18 10.78
N SER A 139 -2.08 -11.05 10.66
CA SER A 139 -0.68 -10.68 10.95
C SER A 139 -0.16 -9.59 10.01
N SER A 140 -0.42 -9.71 8.70
CA SER A 140 -0.06 -8.68 7.71
C SER A 140 -0.72 -7.33 8.02
N GLN A 141 -1.98 -7.34 8.44
CA GLN A 141 -2.74 -6.16 8.81
C GLN A 141 -2.15 -5.47 10.05
N GLN A 142 -1.78 -6.24 11.09
CA GLN A 142 -1.16 -5.70 12.29
C GLN A 142 0.22 -5.09 12.02
N ILE A 143 1.03 -5.71 11.15
CA ILE A 143 2.33 -5.15 10.72
C ILE A 143 2.11 -3.82 9.98
N PHE A 144 1.17 -3.80 9.05
CA PHE A 144 0.83 -2.62 8.29
C PHE A 144 0.35 -1.48 9.18
N TRP A 145 -0.54 -1.78 10.13
CA TRP A 145 -1.02 -0.80 11.10
C TRP A 145 0.12 -0.27 11.97
N SER A 146 0.97 -1.17 12.50
CA SER A 146 2.14 -0.78 13.27
C SER A 146 3.04 0.21 12.51
N ALA A 147 3.25 -0.01 11.21
CA ALA A 147 4.04 0.90 10.37
C ALA A 147 3.38 2.28 10.21
N LEU A 148 2.06 2.33 10.04
CA LEU A 148 1.33 3.60 9.96
C LEU A 148 1.40 4.40 11.27
N GLU A 149 1.24 3.73 12.41
CA GLU A 149 1.36 4.38 13.73
C GLU A 149 2.76 4.91 13.98
N LYS A 150 3.79 4.14 13.60
CA LYS A 150 5.18 4.58 13.68
C LYS A 150 5.39 5.87 12.86
N ASN A 151 4.93 5.89 11.61
CA ASN A 151 5.08 7.05 10.74
C ASN A 151 4.33 8.28 11.24
N ALA A 152 3.26 8.08 12.02
CA ALA A 152 2.50 9.15 12.66
C ALA A 152 3.01 9.51 14.08
N GLY A 153 4.10 8.90 14.55
CA GLY A 153 4.66 9.15 15.89
C GLY A 153 3.86 8.55 17.06
N ASN A 154 2.89 7.67 16.79
CA ASN A 154 2.04 7.05 17.80
C ASN A 154 2.67 5.78 18.39
N CYS A 155 3.76 5.96 19.15
CA CYS A 155 4.63 4.87 19.57
C CYS A 155 3.95 3.80 20.43
N VAL A 156 3.02 4.19 21.31
CA VAL A 156 2.28 3.23 22.14
C VAL A 156 1.45 2.30 21.26
N GLU A 157 0.74 2.87 20.30
CA GLU A 157 -0.14 2.11 19.40
C GLU A 157 0.67 1.23 18.45
N MET A 158 1.76 1.75 17.89
CA MET A 158 2.73 0.95 17.13
C MET A 158 3.16 -0.29 17.93
N ALA A 159 3.59 -0.12 19.19
CA ALA A 159 4.07 -1.24 20.00
C ALA A 159 2.96 -2.27 20.30
N VAL A 160 1.72 -1.82 20.50
CA VAL A 160 0.57 -2.71 20.65
C VAL A 160 0.38 -3.55 19.39
N ARG A 161 0.31 -2.92 18.22
CA ARG A 161 0.09 -3.62 16.94
C ARG A 161 1.25 -4.53 16.55
N GLY A 162 2.50 -4.13 16.84
CA GLY A 162 3.68 -4.97 16.67
C GLY A 162 3.58 -6.27 17.49
N ARG A 163 3.19 -6.19 18.78
CA ARG A 163 2.98 -7.38 19.61
C ARG A 163 1.84 -8.27 19.11
N GLU A 164 0.75 -7.69 18.62
CA GLU A 164 -0.32 -8.47 17.99
C GLU A 164 0.17 -9.24 16.76
N ALA A 165 0.98 -8.60 15.91
CA ALA A 165 1.60 -9.24 14.77
C ALA A 165 2.49 -10.41 15.20
N GLU A 166 3.36 -10.22 16.20
CA GLU A 166 4.22 -11.29 16.74
C GLU A 166 3.42 -12.49 17.26
N ARG A 167 2.35 -12.23 18.02
CA ARG A 167 1.48 -13.29 18.54
C ARG A 167 0.86 -14.09 17.41
N GLY A 168 0.34 -13.41 16.38
CA GLY A 168 -0.20 -14.05 15.19
C GLY A 168 0.84 -14.89 14.44
N LEU A 169 2.05 -14.35 14.24
CA LEU A 169 3.13 -15.06 13.52
C LEU A 169 3.60 -16.31 14.26
N LYS A 170 3.70 -16.27 15.60
CA LYS A 170 4.06 -17.44 16.41
C LYS A 170 3.03 -18.58 16.28
N ALA A 171 1.76 -18.24 16.07
CA ALA A 171 0.68 -19.20 15.88
C ALA A 171 0.61 -19.76 14.44
N MET A 172 1.31 -19.16 13.47
CA MET A 172 1.34 -19.63 12.09
C MET A 172 2.34 -20.78 11.90
N PRO A 173 2.04 -21.80 11.08
CA PRO A 173 3.01 -22.81 10.68
C PRO A 173 4.24 -22.20 9.98
N ALA A 174 5.39 -22.84 10.15
CA ALA A 174 6.61 -22.47 9.45
C ALA A 174 6.39 -22.56 7.93
N SER A 175 6.61 -21.45 7.23
CA SER A 175 6.39 -21.32 5.78
C SER A 175 7.10 -20.09 5.26
N ALA A 176 7.35 -20.03 3.94
CA ALA A 176 7.92 -18.85 3.30
C ALA A 176 7.08 -17.58 3.55
N ARG A 177 5.74 -17.71 3.57
CA ARG A 177 4.83 -16.61 3.87
C ARG A 177 5.00 -16.08 5.30
N ARG A 178 5.20 -16.96 6.27
CA ARG A 178 5.49 -16.55 7.66
C ARG A 178 6.83 -15.81 7.74
N SER A 179 7.88 -16.36 7.13
CA SER A 179 9.21 -15.73 7.13
C SER A 179 9.21 -14.34 6.49
N GLN A 180 8.44 -14.14 5.41
CA GLN A 180 8.25 -12.83 4.79
C GLN A 180 7.62 -11.82 5.77
N LEU A 181 6.58 -12.22 6.50
CA LEU A 181 5.94 -11.33 7.48
C LEU A 181 6.85 -11.05 8.69
N GLU A 182 7.65 -12.01 9.14
CA GLU A 182 8.66 -11.80 10.17
C GLU A 182 9.70 -10.76 9.73
N GLU A 183 10.13 -10.81 8.47
CA GLU A 183 11.02 -9.80 7.90
C GLU A 183 10.36 -8.42 7.82
N HIS A 184 9.12 -8.34 7.35
CA HIS A 184 8.38 -7.07 7.32
C HIS A 184 8.22 -6.46 8.72
N LEU A 185 7.90 -7.27 9.73
CA LEU A 185 7.78 -6.82 11.11
C LEU A 185 9.12 -6.29 11.65
N ARG A 186 10.23 -6.99 11.39
CA ARG A 186 11.58 -6.49 11.71
C ARG A 186 11.88 -5.15 11.03
N GLY A 187 11.42 -4.99 9.79
CA GLY A 187 11.56 -3.74 9.03
C GLY A 187 10.80 -2.56 9.62
N VAL A 188 9.67 -2.79 10.31
CA VAL A 188 8.98 -1.74 11.08
C VAL A 188 9.88 -1.28 12.23
N GLY A 189 10.60 -2.19 12.87
CA GLY A 189 11.53 -1.91 13.97
C GLY A 189 10.83 -1.57 15.28
N ASN A 190 11.59 -1.59 16.38
CA ASN A 190 11.07 -1.33 17.74
C ASN A 190 11.23 0.13 18.18
N ASP A 191 12.03 0.90 17.44
CA ASP A 191 12.36 2.27 17.79
C ASP A 191 11.35 3.23 17.17
N CYS A 192 10.60 3.90 18.02
CA CYS A 192 9.74 5.02 17.67
C CYS A 192 10.35 6.26 18.32
N ARG A 193 10.75 7.22 17.48
CA ARG A 193 11.49 8.43 17.87
C ARG A 193 10.54 9.56 18.22
#